data_AF-A0A7T8KLD7-F1
#
_entry.id   AF-A0A7T8KLD7-F1
#
_cell.length_a   1.000
_cell.length_b   1.000
_cell.length_c   1.000
_cell.angle_alpha   90.00
_cell.angle_beta   90.00
_cell.angle_gamma   90.00
#
_symmetry.space_group_name_H-M   'P 1'
#
loop_
_entity.id
_entity.type
_entity.pdbx_description
1 polymer ?
#
loop_
_entity_poly.entity_id
_entity_poly.type
_entity_poly.pdbx_seq_one_letter_code
_entity_poly.pdbx_strand_id
1 'polypeptide(L)'
;MSLGFVASNGIAAPLNWFPTGFRLKAADYINVLKTKFLPWVRENFPDGNVVFQQDRAPTHTALTAQNWLKKHVEFWPQDMWPPYNPDANPLDYAFCLHVQSKACTLRHANVEAMKASVNEHWISMSKEYITKTCQAFRRRLEAIVIADGGYIDV
;
A
#
# COMPACT_ATOMS: atom_id res chain seq x y z
N MET A 1 -7.81 -8.48 -7.73
CA MET A 1 -6.60 -7.97 -7.07
C MET A 1 -6.35 -6.55 -7.55
N SER A 2 -5.87 -5.68 -6.68
CA SER A 2 -5.43 -4.34 -7.02
C SER A 2 -4.14 -3.98 -6.27
N LEU A 3 -3.43 -2.95 -6.76
CA LEU A 3 -2.37 -2.26 -6.02
C LEU A 3 -2.80 -0.83 -5.72
N GLY A 4 -2.65 -0.41 -4.47
CA GLY A 4 -2.94 0.95 -4.00
C GLY A 4 -1.69 1.62 -3.41
N PHE A 5 -1.65 2.94 -3.49
CA PHE A 5 -0.61 3.76 -2.87
C PHE A 5 -1.26 4.82 -1.98
N VAL A 6 -0.69 5.04 -0.80
CA VAL A 6 -1.09 6.08 0.15
C VAL A 6 0.16 6.86 0.57
N ALA A 7 -0.01 8.12 0.93
CA ALA A 7 1.06 8.94 1.48
C ALA A 7 0.68 9.58 2.80
N SER A 8 1.67 9.82 3.65
CA SER A 8 1.53 10.33 5.01
C SER A 8 0.97 11.76 5.10
N ASN A 9 1.02 12.52 4.00
CA ASN A 9 0.35 13.83 3.88
C ASN A 9 -1.16 13.71 3.58
N GLY A 10 -1.70 12.49 3.58
CA GLY A 10 -3.13 12.23 3.58
C GLY A 10 -3.77 12.07 2.20
N ILE A 11 -2.99 11.70 1.18
CA ILE A 11 -3.50 11.41 -0.17
C ILE A 11 -3.38 9.92 -0.50
N ALA A 12 -4.26 9.45 -1.38
CA ALA A 12 -4.24 8.10 -1.92
C ALA A 12 -4.29 8.16 -3.45
N ALA A 13 -3.44 7.39 -4.13
CA ALA A 13 -3.50 7.23 -5.57
C ALA A 13 -4.70 6.35 -5.97
N PRO A 14 -5.27 6.50 -7.18
CA PRO A 14 -6.26 5.55 -7.69
C PRO A 14 -5.76 4.10 -7.68
N LEU A 15 -6.65 3.16 -7.36
CA LEU A 15 -6.33 1.73 -7.35
C LEU A 15 -6.02 1.19 -8.75
N ASN A 16 -4.97 0.37 -8.83
CA ASN A 16 -4.57 -0.30 -10.06
C ASN A 16 -5.12 -1.72 -10.08
N TRP A 17 -6.21 -1.94 -10.80
CA TRP A 17 -6.88 -3.24 -10.88
C TRP A 17 -6.23 -4.17 -11.90
N PHE A 18 -6.15 -5.45 -11.52
CA PHE A 18 -5.75 -6.54 -12.42
C PHE A 18 -6.96 -7.41 -12.77
N PRO A 19 -6.94 -8.08 -13.94
CA PRO A 19 -7.96 -9.06 -14.29
C PRO A 19 -8.14 -10.15 -13.22
N THR A 20 -9.35 -10.73 -13.17
CA THR A 20 -9.62 -11.86 -12.28
C THR A 20 -8.70 -13.04 -12.62
N GLY A 21 -8.12 -13.68 -11.60
CA GLY A 21 -7.13 -14.76 -11.78
C GLY A 21 -5.73 -14.30 -12.21
N PHE A 22 -5.49 -12.99 -12.35
CA PHE A 22 -4.18 -12.48 -12.71
C PHE A 22 -3.16 -12.73 -11.60
N ARG A 23 -2.01 -13.30 -11.97
CA ARG A 23 -0.87 -13.52 -11.08
C ARG A 23 0.18 -12.45 -11.36
N LEU A 24 0.31 -11.50 -10.43
CA LEU A 24 1.28 -10.41 -10.54
C LEU A 24 2.70 -10.98 -10.60
N LYS A 25 3.49 -10.55 -11.59
CA LYS A 25 4.93 -10.83 -11.69
C LYS A 25 5.72 -9.56 -11.43
N ALA A 26 7.03 -9.72 -11.21
CA ALA A 26 7.92 -8.57 -10.98
C ALA A 26 7.89 -7.56 -12.14
N ALA A 27 7.77 -8.02 -13.39
CA ALA A 27 7.66 -7.13 -14.55
C ALA A 27 6.38 -6.28 -14.53
N ASP A 28 5.24 -6.87 -14.15
CA ASP A 28 3.96 -6.17 -14.02
C ASP A 28 4.00 -5.16 -12.88
N TYR A 29 4.62 -5.53 -11.75
CA TYR A 29 4.85 -4.66 -10.62
C TYR A 29 5.69 -3.45 -11.00
N ILE A 30 6.85 -3.66 -11.66
CA ILE A 30 7.70 -2.59 -12.18
C ILE A 30 6.92 -1.72 -13.17
N ASN A 31 6.06 -2.30 -14.01
CA ASN A 31 5.24 -1.52 -14.94
C ASN A 31 4.27 -0.60 -14.22
N VAL A 32 3.61 -1.07 -13.15
CA VAL A 32 2.77 -0.22 -12.29
C VAL A 32 3.61 0.88 -11.64
N LEU A 33 4.80 0.54 -11.15
CA LEU A 33 5.67 1.54 -10.54
C LEU A 33 6.09 2.64 -11.54
N LYS A 34 6.43 2.26 -12.77
CA LYS A 34 6.81 3.18 -13.85
C LYS A 34 5.66 4.06 -14.31
N THR A 35 4.49 3.47 -14.53
CA THR A 35 3.38 4.12 -15.26
C THR A 35 2.37 4.79 -14.33
N LYS A 36 2.37 4.45 -13.03
CA LYS A 36 1.38 4.92 -12.07
C LYS A 36 2.04 5.56 -10.85
N PHE A 37 2.94 4.85 -10.19
CA PHE A 37 3.57 5.33 -8.95
C PHE A 37 4.50 6.53 -9.19
N LEU A 38 5.51 6.43 -10.06
CA LEU A 38 6.46 7.53 -10.26
C LEU A 38 5.82 8.83 -10.76
N PRO A 39 4.90 8.80 -11.75
CA PRO A 39 4.17 10.01 -12.14
C PRO A 39 3.42 10.63 -10.96
N TRP A 40 2.73 9.81 -10.17
CA TRP A 40 2.00 10.27 -8.99
C TRP A 40 2.91 10.87 -7.92
N VAL A 41 4.07 10.24 -7.66
CA VAL A 41 5.07 10.79 -6.72
C VAL A 41 5.60 12.14 -7.21
N ARG A 42 5.99 12.24 -8.48
CA ARG A 42 6.54 13.49 -9.04
C ARG A 42 5.53 14.64 -9.04
N GLU A 43 4.27 14.33 -9.25
CA GLU A 43 3.18 15.31 -9.20
C GLU A 43 2.92 15.82 -7.79
N ASN A 44 2.96 14.93 -6.78
CA ASN A 44 2.55 15.27 -5.41
C ASN A 44 3.72 15.64 -4.48
N PHE A 45 4.95 15.28 -4.85
CA PHE A 45 6.17 15.48 -4.06
C PHE A 45 7.32 15.97 -4.94
N PRO A 46 7.22 17.20 -5.50
CA PRO A 46 8.19 17.72 -6.45
C PRO A 46 9.59 17.97 -5.86
N ASP A 47 9.69 18.07 -4.53
CA ASP A 47 10.96 18.17 -3.79
C ASP A 47 11.66 16.81 -3.61
N GLY A 48 10.99 15.71 -3.97
CA GLY A 48 11.52 14.36 -3.84
C GLY A 48 11.61 13.85 -2.41
N ASN A 49 10.98 14.53 -1.44
CA ASN A 49 11.04 14.14 -0.03
C ASN A 49 10.06 12.99 0.29
N VAL A 50 10.31 11.83 -0.31
CA VAL A 50 9.50 10.62 -0.17
C VAL A 50 10.39 9.41 0.03
N VAL A 51 10.01 8.56 0.97
CA VAL A 51 10.58 7.21 1.12
C VAL A 51 9.48 6.20 0.86
N PHE A 52 9.71 5.34 -0.13
CA PHE A 52 8.77 4.30 -0.50
C PHE A 52 8.88 3.08 0.43
N GLN A 53 7.74 2.60 0.92
CA GLN A 53 7.65 1.39 1.73
C GLN A 53 6.79 0.36 1.00
N GLN A 54 7.17 -0.92 1.14
CA GLN A 54 6.47 -2.08 0.59
C GLN A 54 6.69 -3.29 1.50
N ASP A 55 5.79 -4.27 1.43
CA ASP A 55 5.98 -5.55 2.11
C ASP A 55 7.01 -6.45 1.39
N ARG A 56 7.20 -7.66 1.91
CA ARG A 56 8.14 -8.65 1.37
C ARG A 56 7.52 -9.64 0.38
N ALA A 57 6.46 -9.26 -0.33
CA ALA A 57 5.90 -10.13 -1.36
C ALA A 57 6.98 -10.55 -2.39
N PRO A 58 6.92 -11.77 -2.96
CA PRO A 58 7.94 -12.26 -3.91
C PRO A 58 8.18 -11.34 -5.11
N THR A 59 7.14 -10.62 -5.57
CA THR A 59 7.24 -9.64 -6.65
C THR A 59 8.03 -8.39 -6.26
N HIS A 60 7.95 -7.98 -4.99
CA HIS A 60 8.61 -6.80 -4.45
C HIS A 60 10.08 -7.10 -4.14
N THR A 61 10.37 -8.31 -3.65
CA THR A 61 11.74 -8.76 -3.31
C THR A 61 12.55 -9.25 -4.51
N ALA A 62 11.92 -9.42 -5.68
CA ALA A 62 12.60 -9.79 -6.91
C ALA A 62 13.76 -8.82 -7.23
N LEU A 63 14.92 -9.36 -7.61
CA LEU A 63 16.13 -8.58 -7.90
C LEU A 63 15.87 -7.48 -8.95
N THR A 64 15.04 -7.76 -9.95
CA THR A 64 14.66 -6.78 -10.98
C THR A 64 13.85 -5.62 -10.42
N ALA A 65 12.94 -5.87 -9.48
CA ALA A 65 12.14 -4.83 -8.84
C ALA A 65 13.00 -3.98 -7.89
N GLN A 66 13.84 -4.62 -7.08
CA GLN A 66 14.78 -3.95 -6.18
C GLN A 66 15.79 -3.08 -6.93
N ASN A 67 16.40 -3.59 -8.01
CA ASN A 67 17.32 -2.81 -8.85
C ASN A 67 16.63 -1.66 -9.58
N TRP A 68 15.34 -1.81 -9.89
CA TRP A 68 14.56 -0.71 -10.45
C TRP A 68 14.32 0.37 -9.39
N LEU A 69 13.87 0.01 -8.18
CA LEU A 69 13.63 0.96 -7.08
C LEU A 69 14.88 1.78 -6.74
N LYS A 70 16.03 1.12 -6.55
CA LYS A 70 17.34 1.75 -6.28
C LYS A 70 17.73 2.86 -7.26
N LYS A 71 17.21 2.83 -8.49
CA LYS A 71 17.55 3.81 -9.54
C LYS A 71 16.56 4.97 -9.62
N HIS A 72 15.40 4.89 -8.96
CA HIS A 72 14.27 5.80 -9.23
C HIS A 72 13.64 6.44 -8.00
N VAL A 73 13.75 5.83 -6.82
CA VAL A 73 13.11 6.35 -5.59
C VAL A 73 13.84 5.85 -4.35
N GLU A 74 13.97 6.70 -3.34
CA GLU A 74 14.38 6.28 -1.99
C GLU A 74 13.33 5.31 -1.45
N PHE A 75 13.76 4.18 -0.90
CA PHE A 75 12.84 3.15 -0.43
C PHE A 75 13.44 2.36 0.72
N TRP A 76 12.59 1.70 1.50
CA TRP A 76 13.06 0.74 2.50
C TRP A 76 13.47 -0.57 1.85
N PRO A 77 14.77 -0.94 1.85
CA PRO A 77 15.20 -2.28 1.49
C PRO A 77 14.54 -3.36 2.35
N GLN A 78 14.53 -4.56 1.77
CA GLN A 78 13.85 -5.74 2.33
C GLN A 78 14.33 -6.18 3.72
N ASP A 79 15.53 -5.78 4.12
CA ASP A 79 16.14 -6.06 5.42
C ASP A 79 15.62 -5.13 6.52
N MET A 80 15.07 -3.97 6.17
CA MET A 80 14.40 -3.08 7.13
C MET A 80 12.94 -3.46 7.40
N TRP A 81 12.34 -4.34 6.58
CA TRP A 81 10.95 -4.76 6.78
C TRP A 81 10.86 -6.17 7.39
N PRO A 82 10.22 -6.35 8.56
CA PRO A 82 10.03 -7.68 9.12
C PRO A 82 9.11 -8.53 8.22
N PRO A 83 9.45 -9.79 7.94
CA PRO A 83 8.58 -10.67 7.19
C PRO A 83 7.31 -10.98 7.99
N TYR A 84 6.19 -11.18 7.30
CA TYR A 84 4.90 -11.62 7.89
C TYR A 84 4.31 -10.71 8.97
N ASN A 85 4.58 -9.41 8.91
CA ASN A 85 4.08 -8.46 9.91
C ASN A 85 3.05 -7.47 9.30
N PRO A 86 1.77 -7.87 9.15
CA PRO A 86 0.73 -6.98 8.64
C PRO A 86 0.45 -5.80 9.59
N ASP A 87 0.74 -5.97 10.88
CA ASP A 87 0.59 -4.91 11.89
C ASP A 87 1.53 -3.72 11.69
N ALA A 88 2.61 -3.92 10.92
CA ALA A 88 3.49 -2.85 10.51
C ALA A 88 2.98 -2.09 9.28
N ASN A 89 2.17 -2.69 8.39
CA ASN A 89 1.78 -2.08 7.12
C ASN A 89 0.46 -1.30 7.21
N PRO A 90 0.44 0.04 7.02
CA PRO A 90 -0.80 0.83 7.05
C PRO A 90 -1.86 0.37 6.05
N LEU A 91 -1.46 -0.20 4.92
CA LEU A 91 -2.40 -0.79 3.97
C LEU A 91 -3.14 -1.98 4.60
N ASP A 92 -2.45 -2.84 5.33
CA ASP A 92 -3.01 -4.08 5.88
C ASP A 92 -3.79 -3.83 7.18
N TYR A 93 -3.21 -3.13 8.15
CA TYR A 93 -3.86 -2.95 9.46
C TYR A 93 -5.01 -1.94 9.45
N ALA A 94 -5.15 -1.11 8.40
CA ALA A 94 -6.16 -0.06 8.37
C ALA A 94 -6.85 0.09 7.01
N PHE A 95 -6.15 0.50 5.95
CA PHE A 95 -6.82 0.98 4.74
C PHE A 95 -7.62 -0.12 4.03
N CYS A 96 -7.06 -1.31 3.86
CA CYS A 96 -7.76 -2.44 3.27
C CYS A 96 -8.97 -2.86 4.12
N LEU A 97 -8.81 -2.92 5.44
CA LEU A 97 -9.91 -3.26 6.36
C LEU A 97 -11.02 -2.20 6.34
N HIS A 98 -10.68 -0.91 6.28
CA HIS A 98 -11.63 0.19 6.19
C HIS A 98 -12.45 0.15 4.91
N VAL A 99 -11.79 -0.05 3.77
CA VAL A 99 -12.48 -0.13 2.48
C VAL A 99 -13.31 -1.41 2.40
N GLN A 100 -12.79 -2.54 2.88
CA GLN A 100 -13.52 -3.80 2.92
C GLN A 100 -14.77 -3.70 3.82
N SER A 101 -14.65 -3.13 5.02
CA SER A 101 -15.77 -3.04 5.95
C SER A 101 -16.92 -2.20 5.44
N LYS A 102 -16.66 -1.24 4.53
CA LYS A 102 -17.68 -0.44 3.85
C LYS A 102 -18.18 -1.11 2.56
N ALA A 103 -17.27 -1.52 1.68
CA ALA A 103 -17.62 -2.09 0.38
C ALA A 103 -18.36 -3.43 0.51
N CYS A 104 -18.08 -4.21 1.55
CA CYS A 104 -18.71 -5.52 1.78
C CYS A 104 -19.99 -5.47 2.61
N THR A 105 -20.51 -4.28 2.97
CA THR A 105 -21.82 -4.15 3.62
C THR A 105 -22.98 -4.55 2.71
N LEU A 106 -22.78 -4.46 1.40
CA LEU A 106 -23.77 -4.78 0.37
C LEU A 106 -23.27 -5.93 -0.50
N ARG A 107 -24.21 -6.74 -0.98
CA ARG A 107 -23.94 -7.73 -2.01
C ARG A 107 -23.82 -7.04 -3.37
N HIS A 108 -22.74 -7.32 -4.09
CA HIS A 108 -22.53 -6.81 -5.44
C HIS A 108 -23.09 -7.76 -6.50
N ALA A 109 -23.69 -7.21 -7.55
CA ALA A 109 -24.25 -8.01 -8.65
C ALA A 109 -23.17 -8.70 -9.51
N ASN A 110 -21.99 -8.09 -9.62
CA ASN A 110 -20.85 -8.61 -10.36
C ASN A 110 -19.54 -7.99 -9.85
N VAL A 111 -18.41 -8.44 -10.40
CA VAL A 111 -17.07 -7.98 -10.03
C VAL A 111 -16.87 -6.49 -10.31
N GLU A 112 -17.54 -5.95 -11.33
CA GLU A 112 -17.37 -4.56 -11.75
C GLU A 112 -18.07 -3.61 -10.79
N ALA A 113 -19.28 -3.97 -10.33
CA ALA A 113 -19.98 -3.27 -9.25
C ALA A 113 -19.18 -3.31 -7.95
N MET A 114 -18.56 -4.45 -7.62
CA MET A 114 -17.68 -4.57 -6.45
C MET A 114 -16.46 -3.65 -6.59
N LYS A 115 -15.77 -3.64 -7.73
CA LYS A 115 -14.62 -2.73 -7.97
C LYS A 115 -15.04 -1.26 -7.87
N ALA A 116 -16.22 -0.90 -8.38
CA ALA A 116 -16.74 0.46 -8.27
C ALA A 116 -16.96 0.88 -6.81
N SER A 117 -17.58 0.02 -5.99
CA SER A 117 -17.77 0.27 -4.56
C SER A 117 -16.44 0.37 -3.79
N VAL A 118 -15.48 -0.50 -4.10
CA VAL A 118 -14.13 -0.43 -3.51
C VAL A 118 -13.43 0.87 -3.90
N ASN A 119 -13.50 1.28 -5.17
CA ASN A 119 -12.92 2.54 -5.64
C ASN A 119 -13.55 3.74 -4.95
N GLU A 120 -14.89 3.78 -4.83
CA GLU A 120 -15.62 4.84 -4.15
C GLU A 120 -15.16 5.00 -2.70
N HIS A 121 -15.11 3.91 -1.94
CA HIS A 121 -14.68 3.98 -0.56
C HIS A 121 -13.20 4.32 -0.41
N TRP A 122 -12.34 3.85 -1.32
CA TRP A 122 -10.93 4.21 -1.36
C TRP A 122 -10.71 5.71 -1.58
N ILE A 123 -11.36 6.32 -2.58
CA ILE A 123 -11.20 7.76 -2.86
C ILE A 123 -11.91 8.64 -1.82
N SER A 124 -12.90 8.10 -1.11
CA SER A 124 -13.62 8.80 -0.03
C SER A 124 -12.86 8.86 1.29
N MET A 125 -11.71 8.18 1.42
CA MET A 125 -10.91 8.23 2.64
C MET A 125 -10.47 9.66 2.92
N SER A 126 -10.81 10.17 4.10
CA SER A 126 -10.48 11.56 4.44
C SER A 126 -8.98 11.73 4.60
N LYS A 127 -8.48 12.93 4.25
CA LYS A 127 -7.09 13.33 4.48
C LYS A 127 -6.67 13.10 5.93
N GLU A 128 -7.55 13.45 6.88
CA GLU A 128 -7.33 13.26 8.30
C GLU A 128 -7.15 11.77 8.66
N TYR A 129 -8.03 10.90 8.14
CA TYR A 129 -7.94 9.46 8.38
C TYR A 129 -6.62 8.88 7.87
N ILE A 130 -6.22 9.21 6.63
CA ILE A 130 -4.97 8.74 6.05
C ILE A 130 -3.77 9.26 6.85
N THR A 131 -3.76 10.55 7.19
CA THR A 131 -2.67 11.18 7.95
C THR A 131 -2.50 10.53 9.32
N LYS A 132 -3.58 10.39 10.10
CA LYS A 132 -3.55 9.77 11.44
C LYS A 132 -3.13 8.30 11.37
N THR A 133 -3.58 7.57 10.35
CA THR A 133 -3.22 6.17 10.14
C THR A 133 -1.74 6.01 9.86
N CYS A 134 -1.16 6.85 9.01
CA CYS A 134 0.27 6.85 8.74
C CYS A 134 1.11 7.31 9.96
N GLN A 135 0.63 8.29 10.73
CA GLN A 135 1.29 8.73 11.97
C GLN A 135 1.32 7.61 13.04
N ALA A 136 0.33 6.72 13.04
CA ALA A 136 0.29 5.58 13.94
C ALA A 136 1.39 4.54 13.66
N PHE A 137 2.04 4.59 12.51
CA PHE A 137 3.08 3.63 12.12
C PHE A 137 4.17 3.48 13.19
N ARG A 138 4.69 4.60 13.72
CA ARG A 138 5.76 4.57 14.72
C ARG A 138 5.34 3.89 16.02
N ARG A 139 4.19 4.26 16.59
CA ARG A 139 3.69 3.64 17.83
C ARG A 139 3.44 2.13 17.66
N ARG A 140 3.01 1.70 16.46
CA ARG A 140 2.82 0.28 16.15
C ARG A 140 4.15 -0.46 16.08
N LEU A 141 5.17 0.12 15.43
CA LEU A 141 6.52 -0.46 15.45
C LEU A 141 7.07 -0.60 16.87
N GLU A 142 6.90 0.43 17.71
CA GLU A 142 7.32 0.40 19.11
C GLU A 142 6.61 -0.73 19.89
N ALA A 143 5.30 -0.90 19.67
CA ALA A 143 4.55 -2.01 20.25
C ALA A 143 5.01 -3.39 19.74
N ILE A 144 5.32 -3.52 18.45
CA ILE A 144 5.86 -4.77 17.87
C ILE A 144 7.21 -5.12 18.50
N VAL A 145 8.08 -4.12 18.72
CA VAL A 145 9.37 -4.33 19.40
C VAL A 145 9.17 -4.77 20.84
N ILE A 146 8.23 -4.16 21.58
CA ILE A 146 7.87 -4.58 22.95
C ILE A 146 7.35 -6.02 22.97
N ALA A 147 6.61 -6.42 21.93
CA ALA A 147 6.10 -7.77 21.76
C ALA A 147 7.13 -8.77 21.20
N ASP A 148 8.42 -8.40 21.13
CA ASP A 148 9.51 -9.22 20.56
C ASP A 148 9.20 -9.72 19.14
N GLY A 149 8.63 -8.84 18.31
CA GLY A 149 8.22 -9.16 16.94
C GLY A 149 6.85 -9.84 16.83
N GLY A 150 6.14 -10.04 17.94
CA GLY A 150 4.80 -10.61 18.00
C GLY A 150 3.69 -9.72 17.45
N TYR A 151 2.48 -10.27 17.39
CA TYR A 151 1.26 -9.56 17.01
C TYR A 151 0.86 -8.53 18.07
N ILE A 152 0.20 -7.46 17.62
CA ILE A 152 -0.22 -6.37 18.49
C ILE A 152 -1.71 -6.04 18.29
N ASP A 153 -2.38 -5.58 19.35
CA ASP A 153 -3.77 -5.10 19.32
C ASP A 153 -3.79 -3.64 19.78
N VAL A 154 -3.69 -2.69 18.83
CA VAL A 154 -3.38 -1.25 19.08
C VAL A 154 -4.08 -0.31 18.11
#